data_AF-A0AB36H1V9-F1
#
_entry.id   AF-A0AB36H1V9-F1
#
_cell.length_a   1.000
_cell.length_b   1.000
_cell.length_c   1.000
_cell.angle_alpha   90.00
_cell.angle_beta   90.00
_cell.angle_gamma   90.00
#
_symmetry.space_group_name_H-M   'P 1'
#
loop_
_entity.id
_entity.type
_entity.pdbx_description
1 polymer ?
#
loop_
_entity_poly.entity_id
_entity_poly.type
_entity_poly.pdbx_seq_one_letter_code
_entity_poly.pdbx_strand_id
1 'polypeptide(L)'
;MRALSDELDGLSVEELERHDPSYIQGVRVLYDSAGVPQRDETAFRHALKTAHRAHKRGQRLKDNLIIDIYEHAYRIAHAQDTLGRPDEMPPMRDRLTMARRVRAYATTNKTVKEAGTGLSSTQHVTPTERSALRTFGSRGGKKSAQRWTDPTQTEYHTNARKPLEAANKRRAQQARASKAEVLAFLSRQIVESGTQPTRREVMQEFGLSESTAKRYLREVRHLL
;
A
#
# COMPACT_ATOMS: atom_id res chain seq x y z
N MET A 1 9.51 7.63 -29.27
CA MET A 1 9.03 6.40 -28.61
C MET A 1 7.56 6.09 -28.92
N ARG A 2 6.63 7.06 -28.86
CA ARG A 2 5.19 6.82 -29.09
C ARG A 2 4.80 6.39 -30.52
N ALA A 3 5.53 6.89 -31.54
CA ALA A 3 5.27 6.59 -32.95
C ALA A 3 5.59 5.13 -33.31
N LEU A 4 6.67 4.58 -32.74
CA LEU A 4 7.09 3.19 -32.98
C LEU A 4 6.10 2.17 -32.39
N SER A 5 5.52 2.47 -31.23
CA SER A 5 4.52 1.60 -30.59
C SER A 5 3.20 1.54 -31.35
N ASP A 6 2.81 2.64 -32.01
CA ASP A 6 1.62 2.67 -32.87
C ASP A 6 1.91 2.05 -34.26
N GLU A 7 3.13 2.19 -34.80
CA GLU A 7 3.58 1.48 -36.02
C GLU A 7 3.62 -0.05 -35.81
N LEU A 8 4.11 -0.53 -34.66
CA LEU A 8 4.14 -1.95 -34.30
C LEU A 8 2.74 -2.57 -34.11
N ASP A 9 1.73 -1.76 -33.79
CA ASP A 9 0.33 -2.19 -33.68
C ASP A 9 -0.36 -2.35 -35.04
N GLY A 10 0.23 -1.80 -36.12
CA GLY A 10 -0.22 -1.93 -37.50
C GLY A 10 0.46 -3.04 -38.31
N LEU A 11 1.57 -3.60 -37.82
CA LEU A 11 2.28 -4.69 -38.50
C LEU A 11 1.52 -6.01 -38.38
N SER A 12 1.50 -6.76 -39.48
CA SER A 12 0.92 -8.11 -39.50
C SER A 12 1.73 -9.05 -38.59
N VAL A 13 1.06 -10.07 -38.03
CA VAL A 13 1.71 -11.07 -37.15
C VAL A 13 2.95 -11.69 -37.83
N GLU A 14 2.87 -11.88 -39.15
CA GLU A 14 3.91 -12.46 -40.03
C GLU A 14 5.12 -11.53 -40.27
N GLU A 15 4.95 -10.21 -40.10
CA GLU A 15 6.06 -9.24 -40.16
C GLU A 15 6.78 -9.12 -38.82
N LEU A 16 6.04 -9.25 -37.70
CA LEU A 16 6.61 -9.29 -36.35
C LEU A 16 7.43 -10.56 -36.10
N GLU A 17 6.96 -11.71 -36.58
CA GLU A 17 7.68 -13.00 -36.51
C GLU A 17 8.97 -13.01 -37.35
N ARG A 18 9.04 -12.22 -38.42
CA ARG A 18 10.26 -12.08 -39.25
C ARG A 18 11.35 -11.23 -38.60
N HIS A 19 11.00 -10.32 -37.70
CA HIS A 19 11.91 -9.33 -37.14
C HIS A 19 12.32 -9.58 -35.67
N ASP A 20 11.57 -10.37 -34.90
CA ASP A 20 11.93 -10.76 -33.52
C ASP A 20 11.81 -12.29 -33.37
N PRO A 21 12.92 -13.04 -33.21
CA PRO A 21 12.90 -14.50 -33.07
C PRO A 21 12.16 -14.98 -31.81
N SER A 22 11.82 -14.06 -30.90
CA SER A 22 11.00 -14.35 -29.72
C SER A 22 9.50 -14.43 -30.02
N TYR A 23 9.05 -14.01 -31.21
CA TYR A 23 7.65 -14.17 -31.64
C TYR A 23 7.45 -15.52 -32.32
N ILE A 24 6.60 -16.35 -31.72
CA ILE A 24 6.32 -17.71 -32.19
C ILE A 24 4.80 -17.87 -32.23
N GLN A 25 4.25 -18.13 -33.42
CA GLN A 25 2.80 -18.29 -33.64
C GLN A 25 1.98 -17.12 -33.07
N GLY A 26 2.48 -15.90 -33.25
CA GLY A 26 1.89 -14.65 -32.78
C GLY A 26 2.01 -14.38 -31.28
N VAL A 27 2.74 -15.22 -30.54
CA VAL A 27 3.02 -15.07 -29.11
C VAL A 27 4.48 -14.70 -28.90
N ARG A 28 4.74 -13.59 -28.18
CA ARG A 28 6.09 -13.21 -27.80
C ARG A 28 6.53 -14.01 -26.57
N VAL A 29 7.30 -15.06 -26.79
CA VAL A 29 7.87 -15.89 -25.72
C VAL A 29 8.97 -15.12 -25.00
N LEU A 30 8.88 -15.11 -23.67
CA LEU A 30 9.88 -14.49 -22.81
C LEU A 30 10.81 -15.56 -22.27
N TYR A 31 12.09 -15.23 -22.21
CA TYR A 31 13.11 -16.10 -21.64
C TYR A 31 13.73 -15.41 -20.42
N ASP A 32 14.11 -16.19 -19.42
CA ASP A 32 14.91 -15.70 -18.30
C ASP A 32 16.39 -15.52 -18.69
N SER A 33 17.23 -15.07 -17.76
CA SER A 33 18.67 -14.91 -18.00
C SER A 33 19.40 -16.22 -18.29
N ALA A 34 18.79 -17.37 -17.97
CA ALA A 34 19.33 -18.69 -18.25
C ALA A 34 18.80 -19.27 -19.59
N GLY A 35 18.01 -18.50 -20.34
CA GLY A 35 17.42 -18.94 -21.61
C GLY A 35 16.21 -19.85 -21.45
N VAL A 36 15.62 -19.93 -20.25
CA VAL A 36 14.45 -20.77 -19.97
C VAL A 36 13.16 -20.00 -20.25
N PRO A 37 12.19 -20.57 -20.98
CA PRO A 37 10.95 -19.87 -21.28
C PRO A 37 10.12 -19.64 -20.00
N GLN A 38 9.71 -18.39 -19.81
CA GLN A 38 8.79 -17.96 -18.76
C GLN A 38 7.34 -18.13 -19.22
N ARG A 39 6.79 -19.32 -18.96
CA ARG A 39 5.48 -19.77 -19.48
C ARG A 39 4.32 -18.89 -19.00
N ASP A 40 4.19 -18.72 -17.70
CA ASP A 40 3.08 -17.95 -17.10
C ASP A 40 3.16 -16.47 -17.45
N GLU A 41 4.36 -15.89 -17.47
CA GLU A 41 4.52 -14.47 -17.80
C GLU A 41 4.24 -14.20 -19.28
N THR A 42 4.70 -15.09 -20.16
CA THR A 42 4.38 -15.08 -21.60
C THR A 42 2.86 -15.14 -21.80
N ALA A 43 2.22 -16.13 -21.18
CA ALA A 43 0.78 -16.35 -21.28
C ALA A 43 -0.03 -15.15 -20.75
N PHE A 44 0.35 -14.61 -19.59
CA PHE A 44 -0.30 -13.47 -18.97
C PHE A 44 -0.16 -12.20 -19.82
N ARG A 45 1.04 -11.88 -20.31
CA ARG A 45 1.25 -10.68 -21.14
C ARG A 45 0.51 -10.79 -22.47
N HIS A 46 0.49 -11.97 -23.09
CA HIS A 46 -0.26 -12.19 -24.31
C HIS A 46 -1.78 -12.05 -24.11
N ALA A 47 -2.32 -12.67 -23.05
CA ALA A 47 -3.72 -12.52 -22.67
C ALA A 47 -4.10 -11.07 -22.36
N LEU A 48 -3.20 -10.30 -21.72
CA LEU A 48 -3.44 -8.89 -21.44
C LEU A 48 -3.44 -8.03 -22.72
N LYS A 49 -2.46 -8.21 -23.62
CA LYS A 49 -2.37 -7.48 -24.88
C LYS A 49 -3.59 -7.71 -25.76
N THR A 50 -3.98 -8.97 -25.92
CA THR A 50 -5.17 -9.37 -26.71
C THR A 50 -6.47 -8.87 -26.07
N ALA A 51 -6.60 -8.92 -24.74
CA ALA A 51 -7.75 -8.39 -24.03
C ALA A 51 -7.89 -6.87 -24.20
N HIS A 52 -6.80 -6.10 -24.12
CA HIS A 52 -6.82 -4.66 -24.42
C HIS A 52 -7.25 -4.38 -25.86
N ARG A 53 -6.72 -5.13 -26.84
CA ARG A 53 -7.10 -4.99 -28.26
C ARG A 53 -8.56 -5.35 -28.50
N ALA A 54 -9.08 -6.39 -27.84
CA ALA A 54 -10.49 -6.76 -27.90
C ALA A 54 -11.38 -5.70 -27.24
N HIS A 55 -10.99 -5.15 -26.09
CA HIS A 55 -11.72 -4.08 -25.42
C HIS A 55 -11.76 -2.79 -26.25
N LYS A 56 -10.64 -2.38 -26.86
CA LYS A 56 -10.55 -1.21 -27.76
C LYS A 56 -11.48 -1.34 -28.97
N ARG A 57 -11.72 -2.58 -29.44
CA ARG A 57 -12.69 -2.90 -30.50
C ARG A 57 -14.15 -3.03 -30.01
N GLY A 58 -14.42 -2.77 -28.73
CA GLY A 58 -15.76 -2.89 -28.14
C GLY A 58 -16.21 -4.34 -27.88
N GLN A 59 -15.32 -5.33 -28.03
CA GLN A 59 -15.68 -6.74 -27.79
C GLN A 59 -15.83 -7.00 -26.28
N ARG A 60 -16.88 -7.73 -25.91
CA ARG A 60 -17.13 -8.13 -24.52
C ARG A 60 -16.13 -9.21 -24.08
N LEU A 61 -15.31 -8.88 -23.08
CA LEU A 61 -14.32 -9.78 -22.47
C LEU A 61 -14.99 -10.78 -21.51
N LYS A 62 -15.18 -12.02 -21.97
CA LYS A 62 -15.61 -13.15 -21.11
C LYS A 62 -14.37 -13.81 -20.48
N ASP A 63 -14.54 -14.38 -19.29
CA ASP A 63 -13.42 -15.04 -18.58
C ASP A 63 -12.89 -16.23 -19.39
N ASN A 64 -13.78 -17.06 -19.96
CA ASN A 64 -13.36 -18.21 -20.78
C ASN A 64 -12.50 -17.79 -21.98
N LEU A 65 -12.86 -16.70 -22.68
CA LEU A 65 -12.06 -16.20 -23.80
C LEU A 65 -10.64 -15.82 -23.36
N ILE A 66 -10.49 -15.20 -22.19
CA ILE A 66 -9.18 -14.83 -21.65
C ILE A 66 -8.40 -16.09 -21.24
N ILE A 67 -9.07 -17.08 -20.67
CA ILE A 67 -8.48 -18.37 -20.31
C ILE A 67 -7.97 -19.09 -21.56
N ASP A 68 -8.78 -19.16 -22.62
CA ASP A 68 -8.41 -19.82 -23.88
C ASP A 68 -7.14 -19.18 -24.49
N ILE A 69 -7.07 -17.84 -24.49
CA ILE A 69 -5.91 -17.09 -24.96
C ILE A 69 -4.68 -17.36 -24.09
N TYR A 70 -4.86 -17.40 -22.77
CA TYR A 70 -3.77 -17.71 -21.83
C TYR A 70 -3.23 -19.12 -22.07
N GLU A 71 -4.10 -20.12 -22.16
CA GLU A 71 -3.70 -21.51 -22.38
C GLU A 71 -2.96 -21.71 -23.70
N HIS A 72 -3.43 -21.05 -24.77
CA HIS A 72 -2.76 -21.07 -26.07
C HIS A 72 -1.32 -20.57 -25.95
N ALA A 73 -1.14 -19.39 -25.37
CA ALA A 73 0.20 -18.80 -25.20
C ALA A 73 1.09 -19.59 -24.23
N TYR A 74 0.50 -20.18 -23.18
CA TYR A 74 1.22 -21.06 -22.25
C TYR A 74 1.75 -22.30 -22.96
N ARG A 75 0.92 -22.98 -23.77
CA ARG A 75 1.33 -24.17 -24.53
C ARG A 75 2.44 -23.86 -25.54
N ILE A 76 2.38 -22.71 -26.21
CA ILE A 76 3.45 -22.25 -27.11
C ILE A 76 4.75 -22.06 -26.34
N ALA A 77 4.72 -21.36 -25.21
CA ALA A 77 5.90 -21.16 -24.38
C ALA A 77 6.45 -22.47 -23.79
N HIS A 78 5.58 -23.40 -23.42
CA HIS A 78 5.94 -24.73 -22.94
C HIS A 78 6.62 -25.56 -24.04
N ALA A 79 6.14 -25.50 -25.29
CA ALA A 79 6.73 -26.22 -26.41
C ALA A 79 8.15 -25.75 -26.76
N GLN A 80 8.54 -24.54 -26.36
CA GLN A 80 9.91 -24.02 -26.51
C GLN A 80 10.83 -24.46 -25.37
N ASP A 81 10.32 -25.18 -24.39
CA ASP A 81 11.11 -25.62 -23.25
C ASP A 81 11.94 -26.86 -23.59
N THR A 82 13.22 -26.63 -23.86
CA THR A 82 14.18 -27.69 -24.19
C THR A 82 14.61 -28.52 -22.98
N LEU A 83 14.25 -28.10 -21.75
CA LEU A 83 14.64 -28.78 -20.51
C LEU A 83 13.62 -29.83 -20.04
N GLY A 84 12.53 -30.03 -20.78
CA GLY A 84 11.55 -31.09 -20.51
C GLY A 84 10.81 -30.95 -19.18
N ARG A 85 10.73 -29.74 -18.63
CA ARG A 85 9.95 -29.46 -17.41
C ARG A 85 8.49 -29.88 -17.61
N PRO A 86 7.84 -30.55 -16.64
CA PRO A 86 6.46 -31.02 -16.78
C PRO A 86 5.49 -29.88 -17.06
N ASP A 87 4.34 -30.20 -17.65
CA ASP A 87 3.27 -29.23 -17.84
C ASP A 87 2.63 -28.89 -16.48
N GLU A 88 3.02 -27.75 -15.92
CA GLU A 88 2.51 -27.20 -14.66
C GLU A 88 1.43 -26.14 -14.90
N MET A 89 0.50 -26.41 -15.83
CA MET A 89 -0.62 -25.50 -16.09
C MET A 89 -1.38 -25.18 -14.79
N PRO A 90 -1.61 -23.90 -14.47
CA PRO A 90 -2.34 -23.53 -13.26
C PRO A 90 -3.74 -24.18 -13.20
N PRO A 91 -4.24 -24.56 -12.00
CA PRO A 91 -5.55 -25.15 -11.86
C PRO A 91 -6.65 -24.18 -12.31
N MET A 92 -7.83 -24.70 -12.69
CA MET A 92 -8.90 -23.89 -13.28
C MET A 92 -9.34 -22.73 -12.37
N ARG A 93 -9.34 -22.92 -11.06
CA ARG A 93 -9.64 -21.87 -10.06
C ARG A 93 -8.71 -20.65 -10.21
N ASP A 94 -7.43 -20.89 -10.44
CA ASP A 94 -6.43 -19.83 -10.53
C ASP A 94 -6.49 -19.16 -11.90
N ARG A 95 -6.74 -19.93 -12.98
CA ARG A 95 -7.03 -19.39 -14.32
C ARG A 95 -8.25 -18.47 -14.33
N LEU A 96 -9.32 -18.83 -13.62
CA LEU A 96 -10.50 -17.96 -13.44
C LEU A 96 -10.16 -16.67 -12.70
N THR A 97 -9.32 -16.75 -11.66
CA THR A 97 -8.88 -15.56 -10.91
C THR A 97 -7.99 -14.66 -11.76
N MET A 98 -7.07 -15.25 -12.52
CA MET A 98 -6.21 -14.57 -13.49
C MET A 98 -7.05 -13.87 -14.56
N ALA A 99 -8.03 -14.55 -15.16
CA ALA A 99 -8.90 -13.99 -16.18
C ALA A 99 -9.69 -12.78 -15.68
N ARG A 100 -10.22 -12.84 -14.45
CA ARG A 100 -10.87 -11.70 -13.80
C ARG A 100 -9.93 -10.51 -13.65
N ARG A 101 -8.66 -10.74 -13.29
CA ARG A 101 -7.63 -9.69 -13.17
C ARG A 101 -7.27 -9.11 -14.53
N VAL A 102 -7.02 -9.94 -15.52
CA VAL A 102 -6.72 -9.50 -16.90
C VAL A 102 -7.88 -8.67 -17.46
N ARG A 103 -9.12 -9.12 -17.28
CA ARG A 103 -10.30 -8.35 -17.66
C ARG A 103 -10.34 -7.00 -16.94
N ALA A 104 -10.14 -6.98 -15.63
CA ALA A 104 -10.11 -5.75 -14.86
C ALA A 104 -9.02 -4.79 -15.36
N TYR A 105 -7.81 -5.28 -15.65
CA TYR A 105 -6.74 -4.47 -16.20
C TYR A 105 -7.04 -3.98 -17.62
N ALA A 106 -7.65 -4.82 -18.45
CA ALA A 106 -8.00 -4.49 -19.83
C ALA A 106 -9.11 -3.42 -19.94
N THR A 107 -10.11 -3.47 -19.06
CA THR A 107 -11.27 -2.56 -19.07
C THR A 107 -11.09 -1.32 -18.19
N THR A 108 -10.28 -1.41 -17.15
CA THR A 108 -9.93 -0.22 -16.38
C THR A 108 -9.04 0.61 -17.30
N ASN A 109 -9.47 1.84 -17.61
CA ASN A 109 -8.74 2.83 -18.40
C ASN A 109 -7.48 3.35 -17.67
N LYS A 110 -6.70 2.44 -17.09
CA LYS A 110 -5.31 2.68 -16.75
C LYS A 110 -4.53 2.38 -18.02
N THR A 111 -4.74 3.21 -19.05
CA THR A 111 -3.70 3.37 -20.05
C THR A 111 -2.43 3.60 -19.26
N VAL A 112 -1.42 2.81 -19.57
CA VAL A 112 -0.07 3.05 -19.14
C VAL A 112 0.29 4.44 -19.71
N LYS A 113 -0.09 5.52 -19.00
CA LYS A 113 0.91 6.53 -18.70
C LYS A 113 1.99 5.73 -18.02
N GLU A 114 3.12 5.65 -18.72
CA GLU A 114 4.33 4.95 -18.32
C GLU A 114 4.36 4.78 -16.81
N ALA A 115 4.65 3.55 -16.37
CA ALA A 115 5.17 3.33 -15.04
C ALA A 115 6.54 4.01 -14.94
N GLY A 116 6.57 5.35 -15.05
CA GLY A 116 7.43 6.16 -14.24
C GLY A 116 6.97 5.92 -12.82
N THR A 117 7.65 4.99 -12.17
CA THR A 117 8.00 5.09 -10.75
C THR A 117 8.88 6.33 -10.48
N GLY A 118 8.76 7.37 -11.30
CA GLY A 118 9.11 8.72 -10.92
C GLY A 118 7.91 9.24 -10.14
N LEU A 119 8.04 9.21 -8.80
CA LEU A 119 7.68 10.39 -8.04
C LEU A 119 8.11 11.59 -8.90
N SER A 120 7.17 12.44 -9.33
CA SER A 120 7.52 13.58 -10.19
C SER A 120 8.71 14.28 -9.55
N SER A 121 9.87 14.19 -10.20
CA SER A 121 11.09 14.87 -9.76
C SER A 121 10.95 16.39 -9.93
N THR A 122 9.83 16.85 -10.48
CA THR A 122 9.37 18.23 -10.41
C THR A 122 8.46 18.41 -9.20
N GLN A 123 8.86 19.33 -8.32
CA GLN A 123 8.39 19.59 -6.95
C GLN A 123 6.90 19.96 -6.78
N HIS A 124 6.01 19.72 -7.76
CA HIS A 124 4.63 20.19 -7.71
C HIS A 124 3.60 19.12 -8.06
N VAL A 125 2.80 18.76 -7.05
CA VAL A 125 1.58 17.94 -7.19
C VAL A 125 0.56 18.68 -8.04
N THR A 126 0.16 18.08 -9.17
CA THR A 126 -0.86 18.65 -10.05
C THR A 126 -2.23 18.72 -9.35
N PRO A 127 -3.13 19.64 -9.72
CA PRO A 127 -4.45 19.76 -9.09
C PRO A 127 -5.27 18.46 -9.14
N THR A 128 -5.14 17.67 -10.21
CA THR A 128 -5.82 16.38 -10.37
C THR A 128 -5.27 15.33 -9.42
N GLU A 129 -3.94 15.28 -9.23
CA GLU A 129 -3.30 14.41 -8.24
C GLU A 129 -3.68 14.82 -6.82
N ARG A 130 -3.77 16.13 -6.55
CA ARG A 130 -4.22 16.66 -5.26
C ARG A 130 -5.67 16.28 -4.97
N SER A 131 -6.55 16.37 -5.97
CA SER A 131 -7.95 15.96 -5.87
C SER A 131 -8.11 14.44 -5.67
N ALA A 132 -7.31 13.65 -6.40
CA ALA A 132 -7.29 12.20 -6.24
C ALA A 132 -6.80 11.79 -4.84
N LEU A 133 -5.68 12.34 -4.37
CA LEU A 133 -5.16 12.12 -3.02
C LEU A 133 -6.17 12.52 -1.94
N ARG A 134 -6.83 13.68 -2.11
CA ARG A 134 -7.90 14.12 -1.20
C ARG A 134 -9.07 13.14 -1.19
N THR A 135 -9.45 12.60 -2.34
CA THR A 135 -10.55 11.64 -2.47
C THR A 135 -10.19 10.29 -1.85
N PHE A 136 -8.97 9.80 -2.05
CA PHE A 136 -8.47 8.57 -1.43
C PHE A 136 -8.40 8.70 0.10
N GLY A 137 -7.86 9.81 0.62
CA GLY A 137 -7.83 10.09 2.06
C GLY A 137 -9.24 10.23 2.66
N SER A 138 -10.15 10.91 1.96
CA SER A 138 -11.54 11.09 2.40
C SER A 138 -12.32 9.76 2.44
N ARG A 139 -12.16 8.91 1.42
CA ARG A 139 -12.80 7.57 1.38
C ARG A 139 -12.27 6.66 2.49
N GLY A 140 -10.96 6.69 2.75
CA GLY A 140 -10.35 5.96 3.88
C GLY A 140 -10.91 6.41 5.22
N GLY A 141 -10.93 7.73 5.47
CA GLY A 141 -11.47 8.31 6.71
C GLY A 141 -12.94 7.98 6.94
N LYS A 142 -13.78 8.08 5.89
CA LYS A 142 -15.20 7.71 5.98
C LYS A 142 -15.39 6.23 6.32
N LYS A 143 -14.61 5.34 5.71
CA LYS A 143 -14.70 3.89 5.97
C LYS A 143 -14.20 3.54 7.38
N SER A 144 -13.15 4.19 7.86
CA SER A 144 -12.67 4.04 9.24
C SER A 144 -13.67 4.55 10.27
N ALA A 145 -14.33 5.68 10.00
CA ALA A 145 -15.40 6.21 10.85
C ALA A 145 -16.61 5.28 10.90
N GLN A 146 -17.05 4.74 9.75
CA GLN A 146 -18.12 3.75 9.67
C GLN A 146 -17.79 2.49 10.50
N ARG A 147 -16.56 1.99 10.41
CA ARG A 147 -16.08 0.86 11.23
C ARG A 147 -16.08 1.17 12.72
N TRP A 148 -15.83 2.42 13.10
CA TRP A 148 -15.86 2.85 14.50
C TRP A 148 -17.29 2.89 15.08
N THR A 149 -18.29 3.20 14.27
CA THR A 149 -19.69 3.23 14.67
C THR A 149 -20.40 1.88 14.59
N ASP A 150 -19.85 0.94 13.81
CA ASP A 150 -20.43 -0.39 13.62
C ASP A 150 -20.12 -1.31 14.82
N PRO A 151 -21.15 -1.77 15.57
CA PRO A 151 -20.97 -2.60 16.75
C PRO A 151 -20.48 -4.02 16.42
N THR A 152 -20.56 -4.45 15.16
CA THR A 152 -20.13 -5.79 14.73
C THR A 152 -18.61 -5.90 14.56
N GLN A 153 -17.89 -4.76 14.51
CA GLN A 153 -16.45 -4.68 14.25
C GLN A 153 -15.59 -4.88 15.53
N THR A 154 -15.91 -5.87 16.36
CA THR A 154 -15.31 -6.09 17.69
C THR A 154 -13.78 -6.24 17.66
N GLU A 155 -13.25 -6.97 16.67
CA GLU A 155 -11.79 -7.14 16.52
C GLU A 155 -11.07 -5.84 16.15
N TYR A 156 -11.69 -5.02 15.29
CA TYR A 156 -11.14 -3.72 14.93
C TYR A 156 -11.10 -2.77 16.14
N HIS A 157 -12.19 -2.71 16.92
CA HIS A 157 -12.28 -1.88 18.13
C HIS A 157 -11.24 -2.28 19.17
N THR A 158 -11.11 -3.58 19.44
CA THR A 158 -10.16 -4.08 20.44
C THR A 158 -8.72 -3.79 20.02
N ASN A 159 -8.37 -4.05 18.77
CA ASN A 159 -7.02 -3.80 18.27
C ASN A 159 -6.70 -2.29 18.19
N ALA A 160 -7.66 -1.44 17.88
CA ALA A 160 -7.49 0.01 17.87
C ALA A 160 -7.38 0.60 19.31
N ARG A 161 -8.09 0.04 20.30
CA ARG A 161 -8.05 0.51 21.69
C ARG A 161 -6.79 0.10 22.44
N LYS A 162 -6.26 -1.11 22.20
CA LYS A 162 -5.03 -1.62 22.85
C LYS A 162 -3.85 -0.62 22.88
N PRO A 163 -3.41 -0.01 21.77
CA PRO A 163 -2.30 0.95 21.80
C PRO A 163 -2.67 2.25 22.53
N LEU A 164 -3.93 2.69 22.45
CA LEU A 164 -4.41 3.88 23.15
C LEU A 164 -4.44 3.67 24.67
N GLU A 165 -4.91 2.51 25.11
CA GLU A 165 -4.88 2.11 26.51
C GLU A 165 -3.46 1.99 27.03
N ALA A 166 -2.55 1.37 26.26
CA ALA A 166 -1.14 1.30 26.61
C ALA A 166 -0.51 2.69 26.73
N ALA A 167 -0.80 3.60 25.80
CA ALA A 167 -0.33 4.98 25.86
C ALA A 167 -0.90 5.73 27.07
N ASN A 168 -2.19 5.55 27.38
CA ASN A 168 -2.82 6.16 28.55
C ASN A 168 -2.23 5.63 29.86
N LYS A 169 -1.96 4.32 29.95
CA LYS A 169 -1.28 3.71 31.10
C LYS A 169 0.12 4.31 31.29
N ARG A 170 0.90 4.44 30.21
CA ARG A 170 2.23 5.07 30.25
C ARG A 170 2.17 6.53 30.70
N ARG A 171 1.24 7.32 30.14
CA ARG A 171 1.02 8.73 30.57
C ARG A 171 0.64 8.82 32.04
N ALA A 172 -0.23 7.93 32.53
CA ALA A 172 -0.63 7.91 33.93
C ALA A 172 0.54 7.54 34.86
N GLN A 173 1.39 6.59 34.46
CA GLN A 173 2.61 6.24 35.21
C GLN A 173 3.60 7.40 35.23
N GLN A 174 3.85 8.04 34.08
CA GLN A 174 4.74 9.19 33.99
C GLN A 174 4.23 10.36 34.85
N ALA A 175 2.93 10.66 34.81
CA ALA A 175 2.33 11.70 35.65
C ALA A 175 2.46 11.41 37.16
N ARG A 176 2.38 10.13 37.56
CA ARG A 176 2.61 9.71 38.95
C ARG A 176 4.08 9.87 39.35
N ALA A 177 5.01 9.47 38.48
CA ALA A 177 6.45 9.62 38.71
C ALA A 177 6.85 11.08 38.86
N SER A 178 6.49 11.93 37.90
CA SER A 178 6.76 13.37 37.96
C SER A 178 6.14 14.03 39.18
N LYS A 179 4.92 13.62 39.57
CA LYS A 179 4.30 14.08 40.82
C LYS A 179 5.16 13.69 42.03
N ALA A 180 5.58 12.44 42.14
CA ALA A 180 6.37 11.96 43.28
C ALA A 180 7.71 12.70 43.40
N GLU A 181 8.40 12.93 42.27
CA GLU A 181 9.66 13.68 42.23
C GLU A 181 9.49 15.12 42.73
N VAL A 182 8.47 15.83 42.24
CA VAL A 182 8.20 17.20 42.64
C VAL A 182 7.82 17.27 44.11
N LEU A 183 6.96 16.37 44.60
CA LEU A 183 6.58 16.35 46.02
C LEU A 183 7.81 16.08 46.92
N ALA A 184 8.69 15.16 46.53
CA ALA A 184 9.90 14.85 47.28
C ALA A 184 10.92 16.02 47.28
N PHE A 185 11.04 16.73 46.16
CA PHE A 185 11.85 17.95 46.09
C PHE A 185 11.30 19.05 47.00
N LEU A 186 10.00 19.32 46.90
CA LEU A 186 9.33 20.33 47.71
C LEU A 186 9.43 20.01 49.21
N SER A 187 9.24 18.75 49.62
CA SER A 187 9.36 18.36 51.02
C SER A 187 10.78 18.53 51.56
N ARG A 188 11.81 18.17 50.77
CA ARG A 188 13.22 18.36 51.17
C ARG A 188 13.57 19.84 51.31
N GLN A 189 13.18 20.67 50.34
CA GLN A 189 13.42 22.11 50.38
C GLN A 189 12.79 22.77 51.62
N ILE A 190 11.58 22.35 52.00
CA ILE A 190 10.92 22.88 53.20
C ILE A 190 11.68 22.47 54.47
N VAL A 191 12.19 21.24 54.55
CA VAL A 191 12.97 20.78 55.71
C VAL A 191 14.35 21.45 55.79
N GLU A 192 15.04 21.60 54.66
CA GLU A 192 16.41 22.14 54.61
C GLU A 192 16.47 23.66 54.74
N SER A 193 15.54 24.38 54.10
CA SER A 193 15.57 25.86 54.00
C SER A 193 14.49 26.55 54.83
N GLY A 194 13.54 25.80 55.41
CA GLY A 194 12.37 26.35 56.09
C GLY A 194 11.40 27.11 55.19
N THR A 195 11.64 27.14 53.88
CA THR A 195 10.90 27.98 52.93
C THR A 195 10.29 27.13 51.81
N GLN A 196 9.06 27.48 51.39
CA GLN A 196 8.38 26.78 50.29
C GLN A 196 8.81 27.35 48.93
N PRO A 197 9.28 26.51 47.97
CA PRO A 197 9.68 26.97 46.64
C PRO A 197 8.57 27.69 45.89
N THR A 198 8.93 28.72 45.11
CA THR A 198 7.95 29.47 44.34
C THR A 198 7.47 28.69 43.12
N ARG A 199 6.28 29.01 42.60
CA ARG A 199 5.75 28.36 41.39
C ARG A 199 6.69 28.47 40.19
N ARG A 200 7.45 29.58 40.08
CA ARG A 200 8.38 29.81 38.98
C ARG A 200 9.59 28.88 39.05
N GLU A 201 10.14 28.70 40.26
CA GLU A 201 11.23 27.75 40.50
C GLU A 201 10.82 26.32 40.14
N VAL A 202 9.65 25.85 40.61
CA VAL A 202 9.15 24.50 40.29
C VAL A 202 8.92 24.30 38.80
N MET A 203 8.41 25.32 38.10
CA MET A 203 8.24 25.26 36.65
C MET A 203 9.58 25.17 35.91
N GLN A 204 10.58 25.95 36.34
CA GLN A 204 11.90 25.99 35.73
C GLN A 204 12.67 24.67 35.96
N GLU A 205 12.61 24.13 37.18
CA GLU A 205 13.32 22.91 37.57
C GLU A 205 12.77 21.67 36.85
N PHE A 206 11.44 21.53 36.76
CA PHE A 206 10.78 20.33 36.24
C PHE A 206 10.15 20.50 34.84
N GLY A 207 10.31 21.66 34.22
CA GLY A 207 9.72 21.96 32.90
C GLY A 207 8.18 21.89 32.89
N LEU A 208 7.53 22.20 34.01
CA LEU A 208 6.10 22.05 34.19
C LEU A 208 5.30 23.29 33.79
N SER A 209 4.04 23.07 33.42
CA SER A 209 3.09 24.17 33.25
C SER A 209 2.73 24.83 34.59
N GLU A 210 2.32 26.10 34.56
CA GLU A 210 1.97 26.85 35.77
C GLU A 210 0.82 26.19 36.55
N SER A 211 -0.18 25.65 35.84
CA SER A 211 -1.33 24.97 36.48
C SER A 211 -0.90 23.69 37.20
N THR A 212 0.01 22.92 36.60
CA THR A 212 0.57 21.71 37.20
C THR A 212 1.42 22.04 38.44
N ALA A 213 2.31 23.03 38.34
CA ALA A 213 3.14 23.47 39.45
C ALA A 213 2.29 23.98 40.63
N LYS A 214 1.26 24.79 40.37
CA LYS A 214 0.31 25.25 41.40
C LYS A 214 -0.41 24.09 42.08
N ARG A 215 -0.79 23.07 41.33
CA ARG A 215 -1.46 21.88 41.88
C ARG A 215 -0.54 21.13 42.85
N TYR A 216 0.71 20.87 42.46
CA TYR A 216 1.66 20.14 43.32
C TYR A 216 2.04 20.94 44.57
N LEU A 217 2.26 22.25 44.45
CA LEU A 217 2.50 23.13 45.60
C LEU A 217 1.34 23.10 46.62
N ARG A 218 0.09 23.06 46.13
CA ARG A 218 -1.09 22.93 46.99
C ARG A 218 -1.14 21.57 47.67
N GLU A 219 -0.83 20.49 46.95
CA GLU A 219 -0.84 19.14 47.52
C GLU A 219 0.20 18.98 48.64
N VAL A 220 1.43 19.49 48.50
CA VAL A 220 2.44 19.46 49.59
C VAL A 220 1.98 20.21 50.82
N ARG A 221 1.32 21.36 50.64
CA ARG A 221 0.79 22.14 51.77
C ARG A 221 -0.23 21.36 52.61
N HIS A 222 -0.92 20.38 52.02
CA HIS A 222 -1.85 19.52 52.75
C HIS A 222 -1.19 18.28 53.37
N LEU A 223 0.08 17.98 53.03
CA LEU A 223 0.82 16.83 53.52
C LEU A 223 1.75 17.16 54.70
N LEU A 224 1.95 18.45 54.99
CA LEU A 224 2.69 19.00 56.12
C LEU A 224 1.71 19.55 57.15
#